data_AF-A0ABD5RDY1-F1
#
_entry.id   AF-A0ABD5RDY1-F1
#
_cell.length_a   1.000
_cell.length_b   1.000
_cell.length_c   1.000
_cell.angle_alpha   90.00
_cell.angle_beta   90.00
_cell.angle_gamma   90.00
#
_symmetry.space_group_name_H-M   'P 1'
#
loop_
_entity.id
_entity.type
_entity.pdbx_description
1 polymer ?
#
loop_
_entity_poly.entity_id
_entity_poly.type
_entity_poly.pdbx_seq_one_letter_code
_entity_poly.pdbx_strand_id
1 'polypeptide(L)' 'MRVVRSPETQPCYVCRARAEVVVAQGHRTWYACWEHATPLLESGGTVVGGELRGRRRRR' A
#
# COMPACT_ATOMS: atom_id res chain seq x y z
N MET A 1 18.61 3.39 7.12
CA MET A 1 17.31 2.95 7.67
C MET A 1 16.25 3.90 7.15
N ARG A 2 15.23 3.42 6.42
CA ARG A 2 14.17 4.29 5.84
C ARG A 2 12.90 4.11 6.68
N VAL A 3 12.37 5.21 7.22
CA VAL A 3 11.16 5.17 8.04
C VAL A 3 9.94 5.03 7.13
N VAL A 4 9.20 3.94 7.28
CA VAL A 4 7.87 3.77 6.68
C VAL A 4 6.86 4.42 7.61
N ARG A 5 6.13 5.44 7.14
CA ARG A 5 5.06 6.06 7.92
C ARG A 5 3.81 5.20 7.85
N SER A 6 2.90 5.37 8.81
CA SER A 6 1.62 4.67 8.77
C SER A 6 0.80 5.10 7.55
N PRO A 7 0.27 4.17 6.76
CA PRO A 7 -0.40 4.48 5.49
C PRO A 7 -1.65 5.34 5.66
N GLU A 8 -2.36 5.25 6.77
CA GLU A 8 -3.55 6.06 7.05
C GLU A 8 -3.28 7.57 7.10
N THR A 9 -2.02 7.97 7.24
CA THR A 9 -1.58 9.38 7.22
C THR A 9 -1.14 9.85 5.84
N GLN A 10 -1.14 8.97 4.84
CA GLN A 10 -0.63 9.24 3.50
C GLN A 10 -1.73 9.08 2.45
N PRO A 11 -1.70 9.90 1.38
CA PRO A 11 -2.60 9.71 0.25
C PRO A 11 -2.11 8.56 -0.64
N CYS A 12 -3.05 7.87 -1.28
CA CYS A 12 -2.79 6.94 -2.36
C CYS A 12 -2.07 7.67 -3.50
N TYR A 13 -1.03 7.04 -4.05
CA TYR A 13 -0.22 7.62 -5.11
C TYR A 13 -0.97 7.87 -6.43
N VAL A 14 -2.10 7.18 -6.66
CA VAL A 14 -2.92 7.33 -7.88
C VAL A 14 -4.14 8.21 -7.60
N CYS A 15 -5.12 7.71 -6.83
CA CYS A 15 -6.42 8.36 -6.67
C CYS A 15 -6.46 9.40 -5.55
N ARG A 16 -5.36 9.59 -4.80
CA ARG A 16 -5.26 10.53 -3.66
C ARG A 16 -6.21 10.25 -2.49
N ALA A 17 -7.01 9.19 -2.54
CA ALA A 17 -7.78 8.68 -1.40
C ALA A 17 -6.84 8.24 -0.26
N ARG A 18 -7.37 7.95 0.93
CA ARG A 18 -6.56 7.48 2.05
C ARG A 18 -5.85 6.16 1.69
N ALA A 19 -4.53 6.10 1.89
CA ALA A 19 -3.80 4.85 1.70
C ALA A 19 -4.12 3.84 2.81
N GLU A 20 -4.07 2.58 2.44
CA GLU A 20 -4.38 1.44 3.33
C GLU A 20 -3.15 0.56 3.55
N VAL A 21 -2.26 0.54 2.56
CA VAL A 21 -1.03 -0.25 2.56
C VAL A 21 0.14 0.53 2.01
N VAL A 22 1.34 0.09 2.40
CA VAL A 22 2.61 0.52 1.85
C VAL A 22 3.22 -0.66 1.10
N VAL A 23 3.49 -0.48 -0.19
CA VAL A 23 4.11 -1.49 -1.05
C VAL A 23 5.54 -1.08 -1.37
N ALA A 24 6.51 -1.94 -1.09
CA ALA A 24 7.89 -1.79 -1.52
C ALA A 24 8.12 -2.54 -2.83
N GLN A 25 8.79 -1.90 -3.79
CA GLN A 25 9.22 -2.51 -5.05
C GLN A 25 10.61 -1.98 -5.40
N GLY A 26 11.61 -2.88 -5.37
CA GLY A 26 13.01 -2.49 -5.47
C GLY A 26 13.40 -1.48 -4.39
N HIS A 27 13.88 -0.31 -4.81
CA HIS A 27 14.30 0.79 -3.91
C HIS A 27 13.19 1.82 -3.64
N ARG A 28 11.96 1.60 -4.14
CA ARG A 28 10.82 2.52 -4.03
C ARG A 28 9.76 1.98 -3.08
N THR A 29 9.03 2.89 -2.46
CA THR A 29 7.89 2.60 -1.58
C THR A 29 6.70 3.43 -2.02
N TRP A 30 5.54 2.81 -2.12
CA TRP A 30 4.29 3.41 -2.58
C TRP A 30 3.22 3.29 -1.51
N TYR A 31 2.55 4.40 -1.21
CA TYR A 31 1.35 4.41 -0.38
C TYR A 31 0.14 4.24 -1.29
N ALA A 32 -0.68 3.20 -1.07
CA ALA A 32 -1.78 2.86 -1.96
C ALA A 32 -3.03 2.40 -1.19
N CYS A 33 -4.21 2.65 -1.76
CA CYS A 33 -5.42 1.88 -1.41
C CYS A 33 -5.32 0.48 -2.06
N TRP A 34 -6.15 -0.47 -1.61
CA TRP A 34 -6.10 -1.85 -2.11
C TRP A 34 -6.31 -1.98 -3.63
N GLU A 35 -7.15 -1.11 -4.21
CA GLU A 35 -7.40 -1.08 -5.64
C GLU A 35 -6.11 -0.80 -6.43
N HIS A 36 -5.37 0.25 -6.07
CA HIS A 36 -4.12 0.63 -6.73
C HIS A 36 -2.88 -0.10 -6.19
N ALA A 37 -3.00 -0.82 -5.08
CA ALA A 37 -1.94 -1.70 -4.60
C ALA A 37 -1.85 -2.97 -5.44
N THR A 38 -2.96 -3.47 -5.98
CA THR A 38 -3.01 -4.73 -6.73
C THR A 38 -1.99 -4.78 -7.89
N PRO A 39 -1.89 -3.78 -8.78
CA PRO A 39 -0.90 -3.80 -9.87
C PRO A 39 0.55 -3.76 -9.37
N LEU A 40 0.82 -3.08 -8.26
CA LEU A 40 2.15 -3.05 -7.65
C LEU A 40 2.53 -4.43 -7.11
N LEU A 41 1.59 -5.15 -6.51
CA LEU A 41 1.80 -6.50 -5.99
C LEU A 41 1.97 -7.52 -7.12
N GLU A 42 1.17 -7.42 -8.17
CA GLU A 42 1.27 -8.29 -9.36
C GLU A 42 2.60 -8.10 -10.10
N SER A 43 3.17 -6.90 -10.08
CA SER A 43 4.50 -6.60 -10.62
C SER A 43 5.65 -6.93 -9.65
N GLY A 44 5.40 -7.73 -8.63
CA GLY A 44 6.43 -8.22 -7.68
C GLY A 44 6.71 -7.29 -6.50
N GLY A 45 5.84 -6.34 -6.22
CA GLY A 45 5.89 -5.53 -5.01
C GLY A 45 5.45 -6.32 -3.77
N THR A 46 5.94 -5.90 -2.60
CA THR A 46 5.65 -6.53 -1.31
C THR A 46 5.02 -5.54 -0.36
N VAL A 47 3.95 -5.93 0.34
CA VAL A 47 3.38 -5.11 1.43
C VAL A 47 4.37 -5.07 2.59
N VAL A 48 4.81 -3.86 2.97
CA VAL A 48 5.76 -3.62 4.08
C VAL A 48 5.14 -2.84 5.23
N GLY A 49 3.87 -2.43 5.10
CA GLY A 49 3.12 -1.74 6.15
C GLY A 49 1.64 -1.60 5.79
N GLY A 50 0.80 -1.42 6.80
CA GLY A 50 -0.65 -1.25 6.64
C GLY A 50 -1.47 -2.49 6.97
N GLU A 51 -2.78 -2.38 6.78
CA GLU A 51 -3.73 -3.37 7.26
C GLU A 51 -4.07 -4.43 6.20
N LEU A 52 -3.53 -5.65 6.39
CA LEU A 52 -3.85 -6.82 5.56
C LEU A 52 -5.32 -7.27 5.68
N ARG A 53 -6.02 -6.81 6.73
CA ARG A 53 -7.41 -7.22 7.04
C ARG A 53 -8.46 -6.60 6.12
N GLY A 54 -8.15 -5.50 5.42
CA GLY A 54 -9.06 -4.87 4.45
C GLY A 54 -9.52 -5.82 3.35
N ARG A 55 -8.66 -6.75 2.91
CA ARG A 55 -9.00 -7.77 1.89
C ARG A 55 -9.86 -8.92 2.43
N ARG A 56 -9.90 -9.15 3.76
CA ARG A 56 -10.64 -10.26 4.39
C ARG A 56 -12.09 -9.94 4.75
N ARG A 57 -12.54 -8.69 4.68
CA ARG A 57 -13.94 -8.29 4.97
C ARG A 57 -14.85 -8.25 3.73
N ARG A 58 -14.73 -9.26 2.86
CA ARG A 58 -15.80 -9.63 1.91
C ARG A 58 -16.28 -11.05 2.25
N ARG A 59 -17.02 -11.17 3.36
CA ARG A 59 -17.96 -12.26 3.61
C ARG A 59 -19.12 -11.70 4.41
#